data_AF-A0A5K1FZP8-F1
#
_entry.id   AF-A0A5K1FZP8-F1
#
_cell.length_a   1.000
_cell.length_b   1.000
_cell.length_c   1.000
_cell.angle_alpha   90.00
_cell.angle_beta   90.00
_cell.angle_gamma   90.00
#
_symmetry.space_group_name_H-M   'P 1'
#
loop_
_entity.id
_entity.type
_entity.pdbx_description
1 polymer ?
#
loop_
_entity_poly.entity_id
_entity_poly.type
_entity_poly.pdbx_seq_one_letter_code
_entity_poly.pdbx_strand_id
1 'polypeptide(L)' 'GNIAYKEKQWPKAISFYSEAIKLSGKNATYYSNRAAAYLELG' A
#
# COMPACT_ATOMS: atom_id res chain seq x y z
N GLY A 1 -1.50 4.37 -4.25
CA GLY A 1 -1.15 3.91 -2.89
C GLY A 1 -1.23 5.07 -1.91
N ASN A 2 -0.23 5.95 -1.93
CA ASN A 2 -0.04 7.00 -0.93
C ASN A 2 -1.21 7.98 -0.77
N ILE A 3 -1.90 8.36 -1.86
CA ILE A 3 -3.08 9.24 -1.77
C ILE A 3 -4.21 8.52 -1.03
N ALA A 4 -4.54 7.29 -1.43
CA ALA A 4 -5.54 6.47 -0.75
C ALA A 4 -5.19 6.22 0.73
N TYR A 5 -3.90 6.07 1.06
CA TYR A 5 -3.45 5.99 2.45
C TYR A 5 -3.76 7.27 3.24
N LYS A 6 -3.46 8.45 2.67
CA LYS A 6 -3.78 9.74 3.30
C LYS A 6 -5.29 9.95 3.47
N GLU A 7 -6.09 9.46 2.54
CA GLU A 7 -7.56 9.48 2.61
C GLU A 7 -8.15 8.41 3.54
N LYS A 8 -7.30 7.65 4.26
CA LYS A 8 -7.70 6.53 5.13
C LYS A 8 -8.49 5.43 4.39
N GLN A 9 -8.35 5.36 3.08
CA GLN A 9 -8.93 4.31 2.25
C GLN A 9 -7.97 3.11 2.22
N TRP A 10 -7.82 2.45 3.37
CA TRP A 10 -6.84 1.38 3.56
C TRP A 10 -6.95 0.24 2.54
N PRO A 11 -8.16 -0.31 2.24
CA PRO A 11 -8.29 -1.38 1.26
C PRO A 11 -7.80 -0.96 -0.13
N LYS A 12 -8.10 0.29 -0.52
CA LYS A 12 -7.68 0.85 -1.80
C LYS A 12 -6.17 1.11 -1.84
N ALA A 13 -5.60 1.60 -0.73
CA ALA A 13 -4.17 1.78 -0.58
C ALA A 13 -3.42 0.44 -0.75
N ILE A 14 -3.89 -0.62 -0.08
CA ILE A 14 -3.36 -1.99 -0.17
C ILE A 14 -3.39 -2.51 -1.61
N SER A 15 -4.50 -2.32 -2.33
CA SER A 15 -4.63 -2.76 -3.73
C SER A 15 -3.58 -2.07 -4.60
N PHE A 16 -3.46 -0.74 -4.49
CA PHE A 16 -2.47 0.01 -5.26
C PHE A 16 -1.03 -0.37 -4.93
N TYR A 17 -0.69 -0.61 -3.65
CA TYR A 17 0.66 -1.06 -3.32
C TYR A 17 0.93 -2.47 -3.84
N SER A 18 -0.08 -3.34 -3.87
CA SER A 18 0.06 -4.69 -4.44
C SER A 18 0.27 -4.65 -5.94
N GLU A 19 -0.39 -3.75 -6.67
CA GLU A 19 -0.10 -3.50 -8.10
C GLU A 19 1.30 -2.93 -8.30
N ALA A 20 1.70 -1.96 -7.49
CA ALA A 20 3.05 -1.37 -7.56
C ALA A 20 4.14 -2.41 -7.30
N ILE A 21 3.91 -3.36 -6.38
CA ILE A 21 4.80 -4.50 -6.13
C ILE A 21 4.86 -5.45 -7.34
N LYS A 22 3.73 -5.71 -8.02
CA LYS A 22 3.73 -6.54 -9.24
C LYS A 22 4.53 -5.89 -10.36
N LEU A 23 4.42 -4.57 -10.50
CA LEU A 23 5.12 -3.81 -11.54
C LEU A 23 6.61 -3.57 -11.20
N SER A 24 6.91 -3.31 -9.94
CA SER A 24 8.25 -2.95 -9.46
C SER A 24 8.51 -3.59 -8.09
N GLY A 25 8.60 -4.92 -8.12
CA GLY A 25 8.74 -5.76 -6.92
C GLY A 25 10.08 -5.63 -6.18
N LYS A 26 11.01 -4.83 -6.72
CA LYS A 26 12.30 -4.51 -6.08
C LYS A 26 12.22 -3.33 -5.11
N ASN A 27 11.15 -2.55 -5.13
CA ASN A 27 11.04 -1.40 -4.26
C ASN A 27 10.45 -1.79 -2.89
N ALA A 28 11.32 -1.88 -1.88
CA ALA A 28 10.96 -2.20 -0.50
C ALA A 28 9.88 -1.24 0.07
N THR A 29 9.87 0.02 -0.38
CA THR A 29 8.91 1.04 0.07
C THR A 29 7.46 0.63 -0.14
N TYR A 30 7.15 -0.07 -1.24
CA TYR A 30 5.77 -0.51 -1.49
C TYR A 30 5.33 -1.60 -0.50
N TYR A 31 6.23 -2.47 -0.08
CA TYR A 31 5.94 -3.47 0.94
C TYR A 31 5.73 -2.82 2.30
N SER A 32 6.61 -1.88 2.70
CA SER A 32 6.47 -1.14 3.96
C SER A 32 5.16 -0.36 4.02
N ASN A 33 4.81 0.36 2.94
CA ASN A 33 3.57 1.14 2.92
C ASN A 33 2.32 0.26 2.88
N ARG A 34 2.39 -0.91 2.22
CA ARG A 34 1.30 -1.90 2.25
C ARG A 34 1.12 -2.48 3.65
N ALA A 35 2.22 -2.79 4.34
CA ALA A 35 2.17 -3.28 5.72
C ALA A 35 1.55 -2.24 6.65
N ALA A 36 1.94 -0.97 6.55
CA ALA A 36 1.32 0.12 7.28
C ALA A 36 -0.19 0.19 7.00
N ALA A 37 -0.62 0.04 5.74
CA ALA A 37 -2.04 0.07 5.39
C ALA A 37 -2.83 -1.12 5.97
N TYR A 38 -2.21 -2.29 6.13
CA TYR A 38 -2.82 -3.42 6.83
C TYR A 38 -2.91 -3.19 8.35
N LEU A 39 -1.90 -2.55 8.94
CA LEU A 39 -1.91 -2.20 10.37
C LEU A 39 -3.03 -1.21 10.72
N GLU A 40 -3.31 -0.24 9.85
CA GLU A 40 -4.39 0.74 10.04
C GLU A 40 -5.80 0.17 9.74
N LEU A 41 -5.87 -0.97 9.03
CA LEU A 41 -7.13 -1.63 8.69
C LEU A 41 -7.67 -2.52 9.83
N GLY A 42 -6.77 -3.01 10.69
CA GLY A 42 -7.10 -3.82 11.88
C GLY A 42 -7.23 -2.99 13.14
#